data_AF-H0Y1E3-F1
#
_entry.id   AF-H0Y1E3-F1
#
_cell.length_a   1.000
_cell.length_b   1.000
_cell.length_c   1.000
_cell.angle_alpha   90.00
_cell.angle_beta   90.00
_cell.angle_gamma   90.00
#
_symmetry.space_group_name_H-M   'P 1'
#
loop_
_entity.id
_entity.type
_entity.pdbx_description
1 polymer ?
#
loop_
_entity_poly.entity_id
_entity_poly.type
_entity_poly.pdbx_seq_one_letter_code
_entity_poly.pdbx_strand_id
1 'polypeptide(L)' 'MAQTSTCFILLSCLTFLSLSQGEEIHTELPKARISCPEGTNAYRSYCYFFNEDLETWTNAEV' A
#
# COMPACT_ATOMS: atom_id res chain seq x y z
N MET A 1 -32.02 -21.51 -29.41
CA MET A 1 -32.20 -20.09 -29.03
C MET A 1 -32.01 -19.83 -27.53
N ALA A 2 -32.45 -20.72 -26.63
CA ALA A 2 -32.19 -20.57 -25.18
C ALA A 2 -30.71 -20.80 -24.79
N GLN A 3 -30.05 -21.80 -25.38
CA GLN A 3 -28.67 -22.18 -25.04
C GLN A 3 -27.65 -21.06 -25.28
N THR A 4 -27.78 -20.35 -26.39
CA THR A 4 -26.90 -19.20 -26.72
C THR A 4 -27.09 -18.06 -25.73
N SER A 5 -28.33 -17.77 -25.33
CA SER A 5 -28.64 -16.75 -24.33
C SER A 5 -28.04 -17.07 -22.95
N THR A 6 -28.15 -18.32 -22.50
CA THR A 6 -27.54 -18.76 -21.23
C THR A 6 -26.02 -18.62 -21.26
N CYS A 7 -25.36 -18.97 -22.37
CA CYS A 7 -23.92 -18.80 -22.51
C CYS A 7 -23.47 -17.34 -22.43
N PHE A 8 -24.22 -16.41 -23.07
CA PHE A 8 -23.89 -14.99 -23.01
C PHE A 8 -24.02 -14.41 -21.60
N ILE A 9 -25.05 -14.81 -20.84
CA ILE A 9 -25.22 -14.38 -19.44
C ILE A 9 -24.04 -14.89 -18.60
N LEU A 10 -23.69 -16.17 -18.71
CA LEU A 10 -22.57 -16.76 -17.98
C LEU A 10 -21.24 -16.05 -18.29
N LEU A 11 -20.96 -15.78 -19.56
CA LEU A 11 -19.75 -15.07 -19.97
C LEU A 11 -19.71 -13.65 -19.39
N SER A 12 -20.84 -12.95 -19.39
CA SER A 12 -20.94 -11.60 -18.83
C SER A 12 -20.74 -11.55 -17.30
N CYS A 13 -21.20 -12.56 -16.58
CA CYS A 13 -20.99 -12.66 -15.13
C CYS A 13 -19.50 -12.91 -14.82
N LEU A 14 -18.86 -13.80 -15.58
CA LEU A 14 -17.46 -14.15 -15.38
C LEU A 14 -16.52 -12.96 -15.62
N THR A 15 -16.78 -12.14 -16.64
CA THR A 15 -15.98 -10.94 -16.91
C THR A 15 -16.16 -9.87 -15.82
N PHE A 16 -17.37 -9.75 -15.27
CA PHE A 16 -17.64 -8.84 -14.17
C PHE A 16 -16.93 -9.27 -12.88
N LEU A 17 -16.93 -10.58 -12.59
CA LEU A 17 -16.19 -11.17 -11.49
C LEU A 17 -14.67 -10.97 -11.64
N SER A 18 -14.12 -11.13 -12.85
CA SER A 18 -12.69 -10.87 -13.10
C SER A 18 -12.32 -9.40 -12.96
N LEU A 19 -13.21 -8.46 -13.30
CA LEU A 19 -12.97 -7.03 -13.11
C LEU A 19 -13.00 -6.64 -11.62
N SER A 20 -13.82 -7.32 -10.83
CA SER A 20 -13.91 -7.10 -9.38
C SER A 20 -12.77 -7.73 -8.57
N GLN A 21 -12.14 -8.77 -9.13
CA GLN A 21 -10.86 -9.27 -8.65
C GLN A 21 -9.79 -8.30 -9.14
N GLY A 22 -9.78 -7.12 -8.52
CA GLY A 22 -8.76 -6.12 -8.76
C GLY A 22 -7.40 -6.79 -8.71
N GLU A 23 -6.61 -6.55 -9.75
CA GLU A 23 -5.20 -6.92 -9.74
C GLU A 23 -4.64 -6.46 -8.39
N GLU A 24 -4.21 -7.40 -7.56
CA GLU A 24 -3.39 -7.07 -6.41
C GLU A 24 -2.07 -6.64 -7.06
N ILE A 25 -2.04 -5.36 -7.47
CA ILE A 25 -0.89 -4.76 -8.08
C ILE A 25 0.16 -4.87 -6.99
N HIS A 26 1.04 -5.86 -7.14
CA HIS A 26 2.35 -5.90 -6.51
C HIS A 26 3.18 -4.76 -7.10
N THR A 27 2.67 -3.53 -7.02
CA THR A 27 3.50 -2.35 -7.00
C THR A 27 4.29 -2.57 -5.74
N GLU A 28 5.54 -3.02 -5.92
CA GLU A 28 6.57 -2.84 -4.92
C GLU A 28 6.26 -1.55 -4.19
N LEU A 29 5.94 -1.64 -2.90
CA LEU A 29 5.60 -0.49 -2.08
C LEU A 29 6.56 0.62 -2.48
N PRO A 30 6.07 1.76 -2.99
CA PRO A 30 6.92 2.71 -3.68
C PRO A 30 8.09 3.00 -2.77
N LYS A 31 9.30 2.68 -3.26
CA LYS A 31 10.58 2.95 -2.58
C LYS A 31 10.43 4.29 -1.89
N ALA A 32 10.70 4.33 -0.57
CA ALA A 32 10.32 5.42 0.33
C ALA A 32 10.29 6.75 -0.42
N ARG A 33 9.09 7.33 -0.60
CA ARG A 33 8.87 8.50 -1.48
C ARG A 33 9.54 9.78 -0.97
N ILE A 34 10.30 9.67 0.11
CA ILE A 34 10.95 10.77 0.82
C ILE A 34 12.42 10.43 0.98
N SER A 35 13.26 11.44 0.86
CA SER A 35 14.66 11.36 1.26
C SER A 35 14.77 11.84 2.70
N CYS A 36 15.41 11.05 3.56
CA CYS A 36 15.64 11.41 4.95
C CYS A 36 17.10 11.83 5.17
N PRO A 37 17.39 12.70 6.16
CA PRO A 37 18.76 13.05 6.53
C PRO A 37 19.59 11.83 6.94
N GLU A 38 20.92 11.96 6.85
CA GLU A 38 21.84 10.94 7.34
C GLU A 38 21.59 10.62 8.83
N GLY A 39 21.65 9.33 9.18
CA GLY A 39 21.38 8.86 10.54
C GLY A 39 19.90 8.69 10.89
N THR A 40 18.98 8.93 9.95
CA THR A 40 17.54 8.78 10.16
C THR A 40 16.94 7.73 9.22
N ASN A 41 15.83 7.11 9.63
CA ASN A 41 15.15 6.04 8.91
C ASN A 41 13.77 6.49 8.43
N ALA A 42 13.42 6.17 7.19
CA ALA A 42 12.12 6.48 6.61
C ALA A 42 11.07 5.42 6.99
N TYR A 43 9.91 5.86 7.46
CA TYR A 43 8.71 5.02 7.58
C TYR A 43 7.46 5.81 7.16
N ARG A 44 6.74 5.29 6.17
CA ARG A 44 5.65 5.99 5.46
C ARG A 44 6.12 7.35 4.93
N SER A 45 5.56 8.44 5.46
CA SER A 45 5.81 9.82 5.02
C SER A 45 6.69 10.61 5.99
N TYR A 46 7.33 9.94 6.96
CA TYR A 46 8.10 10.57 8.02
C TYR A 46 9.47 9.92 8.20
N CYS A 47 10.41 10.70 8.74
CA CYS A 47 11.74 10.26 9.12
C CYS A 47 11.81 10.15 10.65
N TYR A 48 12.45 9.09 11.14
CA TYR A 48 12.58 8.79 12.56
C TYR A 48 14.04 8.50 12.90
N PHE A 49 14.44 8.82 14.12
CA PHE A 49 15.73 8.43 14.68
C PHE A 49 15.55 7.99 16.12
N PHE A 50 16.49 7.20 16.62
CA PHE A 50 16.57 6.84 18.02
C PHE A 50 17.70 7.64 18.64
N ASN A 51 17.40 8.43 19.67
CA ASN A 51 18.42 9.09 20.48
C ASN A 51 18.71 8.23 21.72
N GLU A 52 19.99 7.91 21.96
CA GLU A 52 20.42 7.12 23.12
C GLU A 52 20.64 7.97 24.38
N ASP A 53 20.61 9.29 24.25
CA ASP A 53 20.79 10.20 25.38
C ASP A 53 19.72 10.01 26.46
N LEU A 54 20.16 10.01 27.72
CA LEU A 54 19.28 9.90 28.88
C LEU A 54 18.75 11.28 29.27
N GLU A 55 17.59 11.61 28.72
CA GLU A 55 16.93 12.89 28.95
C GLU A 55 15.64 12.75 29.77
N THR A 56 15.29 13.81 30.49
CA THR A 56 13.92 13.93 31.02
C THR A 56 12.93 14.10 29.86
N TRP A 57 11.67 13.73 30.07
CA TRP A 57 10.66 13.80 29.01
C TRP A 57 10.54 15.21 28.41
N THR A 58 10.57 16.24 29.26
CA THR A 58 10.52 17.64 28.83
C THR A 58 11.74 18.04 27.99
N ASN A 59 12.94 17.53 28.31
CA ASN A 59 14.14 17.83 27.53
C ASN A 59 14.14 17.11 26.17
N ALA A 60 13.55 15.92 26.09
CA ALA A 60 13.51 15.12 24.87
C ALA A 60 12.47 15.60 23.83
N GLU A 61 11.49 16.41 24.25
CA GLU A 61 10.47 16.99 23.36
C GLU A 61 10.96 18.24 22.58
N VAL A 62 12.07 18.84 23.03
CA VAL A 62 12.63 20.10 22.49
C VAL A 62 13.29 19.90 21.12
#